data_AF-A0A0J8RYT2-F1
#
_entry.id   AF-A0A0J8RYT2-F1
#
_cell.length_a   1.000
_cell.length_b   1.000
_cell.length_c   1.000
_cell.angle_alpha   90.00
_cell.angle_beta   90.00
_cell.angle_gamma   90.00
#
_symmetry.space_group_name_H-M   'P 1'
#
loop_
_entity.id
_entity.type
_entity.pdbx_description
1 polymer ?
#
loop_
_entity_poly.entity_id
_entity_poly.type
_entity_poly.pdbx_seq_one_letter_code
_entity_poly.pdbx_strand_id
1 'polypeptide(L)'
;MAINRVQRFWDRYCTFMGVSSYSYLSACTAENFRLYIDWRLSEFNIRKQSTIWVEWKFLRLLYKQVTGEKLDDIVGEQISEFILGPLTDEYNLDLSVKSKPTMSVEDLLSILHYHWCLDTSPVPHERYTVQLLLLMLMTAYTSSRPGALIESGCARGSNDALRYRDVVLRVIPNPEQPDRHVLVMEDNIYIP
;
A
#
# COMPACT_ATOMS: atom_id res chain seq x y z
N MET A 1 -11.13 -1.83 3.16
CA MET A 1 -10.72 -3.13 2.59
C MET A 1 -9.75 -3.89 3.50
N ALA A 2 -8.63 -3.30 3.95
CA ALA A 2 -7.69 -3.95 4.89
C ALA A 2 -8.12 -3.86 6.38
N ILE A 3 -8.61 -2.70 6.84
CA ILE A 3 -9.15 -2.56 8.21
C ILE A 3 -10.29 -3.55 8.47
N ASN A 4 -11.25 -3.66 7.53
CA ASN A 4 -12.35 -4.63 7.62
C ASN A 4 -11.86 -6.09 7.76
N ARG A 5 -10.70 -6.44 7.19
CA ARG A 5 -10.12 -7.77 7.34
C ARG A 5 -9.62 -7.99 8.77
N VAL A 6 -8.88 -7.02 9.32
CA VAL A 6 -8.40 -7.08 10.72
C VAL A 6 -9.56 -7.06 11.69
N GLN A 7 -10.59 -6.25 11.44
CA GLN A 7 -11.82 -6.24 12.23
C GLN A 7 -12.47 -7.63 12.30
N ARG A 8 -12.59 -8.35 11.18
CA ARG A 8 -13.14 -9.73 11.20
C ARG A 8 -12.32 -10.69 12.06
N PHE A 9 -10.99 -10.58 12.03
CA PHE A 9 -10.14 -11.41 12.88
C PHE A 9 -10.25 -11.02 14.35
N TRP A 10 -10.30 -9.72 14.64
CA TRP A 10 -10.53 -9.20 15.98
C TRP A 10 -11.89 -9.68 16.54
N ASP A 11 -12.96 -9.56 15.77
CA ASP A 11 -14.30 -10.03 16.17
C ASP A 11 -14.33 -11.54 16.40
N ARG A 12 -13.64 -12.32 15.55
CA ARG A 12 -13.51 -13.78 15.73
C ARG A 12 -12.74 -14.12 17.01
N TYR A 13 -11.66 -13.40 17.30
CA TYR A 13 -10.91 -13.54 18.55
C TYR A 13 -11.76 -13.20 19.76
N CYS A 14 -12.47 -12.07 19.74
CA CYS A 14 -13.35 -11.66 20.84
C CYS A 14 -14.49 -12.66 21.07
N THR A 15 -15.03 -13.25 20.00
CA THR A 15 -16.01 -14.34 20.07
C THR A 15 -15.41 -15.58 20.75
N PHE A 16 -14.17 -15.94 20.40
CA PHE A 16 -13.43 -17.05 21.03
C PHE A 16 -13.19 -16.82 22.52
N MET A 17 -12.83 -15.59 22.91
CA MET A 17 -12.59 -15.21 24.31
C MET A 17 -13.88 -14.94 25.12
N GLY A 18 -15.05 -14.87 24.45
CA GLY A 18 -16.32 -14.53 25.10
C GLY A 18 -16.42 -13.08 25.57
N VAL A 19 -15.68 -12.16 24.94
CA VAL A 19 -15.63 -10.72 25.30
C VAL A 19 -16.28 -9.85 24.23
N SER A 20 -16.74 -8.65 24.61
CA SER A 20 -17.27 -7.68 23.64
C SER A 20 -16.13 -7.01 22.86
N SER A 21 -16.19 -7.16 21.53
CA SER A 21 -15.21 -6.61 20.58
C SER A 21 -14.90 -5.13 20.80
N TYR A 22 -15.94 -4.31 20.98
CA TYR A 22 -15.79 -2.88 21.24
C TYR A 22 -15.08 -2.62 22.57
N SER A 23 -15.58 -3.21 23.67
CA SER A 23 -15.03 -2.96 25.00
C SER A 23 -13.59 -3.42 25.15
N TYR A 24 -13.26 -4.55 24.52
CA TYR A 24 -11.93 -5.13 24.59
C TYR A 24 -10.92 -4.31 23.79
N LEU A 25 -11.36 -3.73 22.66
CA LEU A 25 -10.55 -2.84 21.85
C LEU A 25 -10.39 -1.47 22.51
N SER A 26 -11.46 -0.89 23.06
CA SER A 26 -11.46 0.45 23.65
C SER A 26 -10.73 0.51 25.00
N ALA A 27 -10.65 -0.62 25.73
CA ALA A 27 -9.83 -0.73 26.94
C ALA A 27 -8.35 -0.42 26.70
N CYS A 28 -7.86 -0.54 25.45
CA CYS A 28 -6.53 -0.11 25.02
C CYS A 28 -5.38 -0.65 25.89
N THR A 29 -5.48 -1.87 26.39
CA THR A 29 -4.41 -2.47 27.22
C THR A 29 -3.44 -3.24 26.33
N ALA A 30 -2.15 -3.23 26.68
CA ALA A 30 -1.16 -4.02 25.97
C ALA A 30 -1.47 -5.53 26.05
N GLU A 31 -2.01 -6.01 27.17
CA GLU A 31 -2.39 -7.42 27.35
C GLU A 31 -3.40 -7.88 26.29
N ASN A 32 -4.47 -7.10 26.06
CA ASN A 32 -5.51 -7.45 25.08
C ASN A 32 -4.92 -7.62 23.67
N PHE A 33 -3.98 -6.74 23.29
CA PHE A 33 -3.33 -6.81 21.98
C PHE A 33 -2.33 -7.96 21.89
N ARG A 34 -1.56 -8.25 22.96
CA ARG A 34 -0.64 -9.40 23.00
C ARG A 34 -1.39 -10.71 22.85
N LEU A 35 -2.45 -10.91 23.63
CA LEU A 35 -3.27 -12.13 23.58
C LEU A 35 -3.94 -12.31 22.21
N TYR A 36 -4.39 -11.23 21.58
CA TYR A 36 -4.89 -11.29 20.21
C TYR A 36 -3.80 -11.73 19.21
N ILE A 37 -2.61 -11.14 19.28
CA ILE A 37 -1.51 -11.46 18.36
C ILE A 37 -1.04 -12.91 18.54
N ASP A 38 -0.93 -13.35 19.80
CA ASP A 38 -0.62 -14.73 20.17
C ASP A 38 -1.65 -15.71 19.58
N TRP A 39 -2.94 -15.44 19.80
CA TRP A 39 -4.03 -16.21 19.18
C TRP A 39 -3.97 -16.21 17.65
N ARG A 40 -3.60 -15.09 17.01
CA ARG A 40 -3.47 -15.02 15.55
C ARG A 40 -2.37 -15.94 15.03
N LEU A 41 -1.27 -16.09 15.77
CA LEU A 41 -0.17 -16.97 15.42
C LEU A 41 -0.45 -18.44 15.77
N SER A 42 -1.19 -18.71 16.85
CA SER A 42 -1.55 -20.08 17.24
C SER A 42 -2.60 -20.69 16.31
N GLU A 43 -3.60 -19.90 15.91
CA GLU A 43 -4.74 -20.38 15.11
C GLU A 43 -4.44 -20.43 13.61
N PHE A 44 -3.45 -19.65 13.14
CA PHE A 44 -3.13 -19.54 11.72
C PHE A 44 -1.64 -19.80 11.49
N ASN A 45 -1.30 -20.52 10.41
CA ASN A 45 0.08 -20.80 10.00
C ASN A 45 0.79 -19.56 9.41
N ILE A 46 0.95 -18.52 10.23
CA ILE A 46 1.67 -17.29 9.89
C ILE A 46 3.13 -17.49 10.24
N ARG A 47 4.00 -17.41 9.24
CA ARG A 47 5.45 -17.63 9.41
C ARG A 47 6.28 -16.36 9.29
N LYS A 48 5.69 -15.24 8.88
CA LYS A 48 6.40 -14.00 8.56
C LYS A 48 6.09 -12.92 9.61
N GLN A 49 7.12 -12.38 10.27
CA GLN A 49 6.95 -11.26 11.22
C GLN A 49 6.27 -10.06 10.56
N SER A 50 6.65 -9.77 9.31
CA SER A 50 6.07 -8.65 8.54
C SER A 50 4.56 -8.73 8.38
N THR A 51 3.96 -9.93 8.43
CA THR A 51 2.50 -10.10 8.36
C THR A 51 1.84 -9.60 9.64
N ILE A 52 2.35 -10.01 10.80
CA ILE A 52 1.87 -9.54 12.11
C ILE A 52 2.11 -8.04 12.28
N TRP A 53 3.27 -7.55 11.83
CA TRP A 53 3.57 -6.11 11.88
C TRP A 53 2.58 -5.26 11.08
N VAL A 54 2.19 -5.73 9.88
CA VAL A 54 1.17 -5.05 9.06
C VAL A 54 -0.21 -5.13 9.73
N GLU A 55 -0.55 -6.28 10.31
CA GLU A 55 -1.79 -6.46 11.06
C GLU A 55 -1.87 -5.52 12.26
N TRP A 56 -0.77 -5.35 13.01
CA TRP A 56 -0.68 -4.38 14.10
C TRP A 56 -0.93 -2.94 13.63
N LYS A 57 -0.34 -2.52 12.50
CA LYS A 57 -0.62 -1.20 11.91
C LYS A 57 -2.10 -1.00 11.63
N PHE A 58 -2.77 -2.01 11.06
CA PHE A 58 -4.20 -1.94 10.78
C PHE A 58 -5.06 -2.02 12.04
N LEU A 59 -4.60 -2.71 13.09
CA LEU A 59 -5.29 -2.75 14.37
C LEU A 59 -5.28 -1.38 15.06
N ARG A 60 -4.16 -0.64 15.00
CA ARG A 60 -4.09 0.77 15.44
C ARG A 60 -5.05 1.67 14.66
N LEU A 61 -5.18 1.45 13.34
CA LEU A 61 -6.14 2.17 12.51
C LEU A 61 -7.59 1.80 12.84
N LEU A 62 -7.86 0.52 13.13
CA LEU A 62 -9.17 0.06 13.59
C LEU A 62 -9.54 0.72 14.92
N TYR A 63 -8.62 0.73 15.88
CA TYR A 63 -8.80 1.42 17.17
C TYR A 63 -9.21 2.88 16.95
N LYS A 64 -8.45 3.62 16.12
CA LYS A 64 -8.76 5.02 15.80
C LYS A 64 -10.12 5.18 15.12
N GLN A 65 -10.48 4.28 14.22
CA GLN A 65 -11.77 4.32 13.54
C GLN A 65 -12.95 4.08 14.49
N VAL A 66 -12.78 3.18 15.48
CA VAL A 66 -13.85 2.78 16.41
C VAL A 66 -14.00 3.75 17.57
N THR A 67 -12.88 4.25 18.12
CA THR A 67 -12.88 5.12 19.30
C THR A 67 -12.85 6.61 18.95
N GLY A 68 -12.36 6.96 17.76
CA GLY A 68 -12.06 8.34 17.37
C GLY A 68 -10.71 8.83 17.90
N GLU A 69 -10.03 8.07 18.76
CA GLU A 69 -8.82 8.48 19.45
C GLU A 69 -7.55 7.83 18.88
N LYS A 70 -6.40 8.50 19.05
CA LYS A 70 -5.11 7.89 18.71
C LYS A 70 -4.77 6.87 19.80
N LEU A 71 -4.36 5.67 19.39
CA LEU A 71 -3.84 4.66 20.33
C LEU A 71 -2.66 5.23 21.12
N ASP A 72 -2.69 5.01 22.43
CA ASP A 72 -1.65 5.46 23.36
C ASP A 72 -0.25 5.01 22.91
N ASP A 73 0.71 5.94 22.91
CA ASP A 73 2.02 5.68 22.33
C ASP A 73 2.83 4.67 23.18
N ILE A 74 2.61 4.61 24.51
CA ILE A 74 3.28 3.67 25.41
C ILE A 74 2.80 2.24 25.13
N VAL A 75 1.47 2.04 25.06
CA VAL A 75 0.88 0.76 24.63
C VAL A 75 1.35 0.42 23.22
N GLY A 76 1.41 1.42 22.36
CA GLY A 76 1.94 1.37 21.00
C GLY A 76 3.32 0.71 20.93
N GLU A 77 4.25 1.25 21.71
CA GLU A 77 5.64 0.83 21.81
C GLU A 77 5.77 -0.55 22.44
N GLN A 78 5.05 -0.83 23.53
CA GLN A 78 5.06 -2.14 24.19
C GLN A 78 4.67 -3.28 23.26
N ILE A 79 3.68 -3.07 22.38
CA ILE A 79 3.27 -4.09 21.40
C ILE A 79 4.29 -4.19 20.27
N SER A 80 4.85 -3.07 19.84
CA SER A 80 5.91 -3.07 18.84
C SER A 80 7.16 -3.83 19.31
N GLU A 81 7.61 -3.60 20.55
CA GLU A 81 8.72 -4.34 21.16
C GLU A 81 8.39 -5.82 21.31
N PHE A 82 7.18 -6.16 21.77
CA PHE A 82 6.72 -7.53 21.87
C PHE A 82 6.78 -8.28 20.53
N ILE A 83 6.31 -7.65 19.44
CA ILE A 83 6.33 -8.25 18.10
C ILE A 83 7.78 -8.41 17.60
N LEU A 84 8.64 -7.41 17.81
CA LEU A 84 10.00 -7.39 17.28
C LEU A 84 10.98 -8.29 18.05
N GLY A 85 10.69 -8.60 19.31
CA GLY A 85 11.53 -9.44 20.16
C GLY A 85 10.85 -10.77 20.50
N PRO A 86 10.27 -10.88 21.71
CA PRO A 86 9.90 -12.16 22.30
C PRO A 86 8.98 -13.00 21.42
N LEU A 87 7.99 -12.38 20.77
CA LEU A 87 7.06 -13.11 19.90
C LEU A 87 7.75 -13.66 18.64
N THR A 88 8.67 -12.90 18.06
CA THR A 88 9.43 -13.33 16.88
C THR A 88 10.30 -14.53 17.21
N ASP A 89 10.95 -14.50 18.38
CA ASP A 89 11.81 -15.58 18.85
C ASP A 89 10.99 -16.83 19.19
N GLU A 90 9.88 -16.67 19.91
CA GLU A 90 9.00 -17.76 20.36
C GLU A 90 8.39 -18.53 19.18
N TYR A 91 7.89 -17.82 18.17
CA TYR A 91 7.28 -18.43 16.99
C TYR A 91 8.26 -18.68 15.83
N ASN A 92 9.55 -18.41 16.04
CA ASN A 92 10.61 -18.50 15.02
C ASN A 92 10.20 -17.84 13.69
N LEU A 93 9.77 -16.58 13.77
CA LEU A 93 9.22 -15.87 12.63
C LEU A 93 10.31 -15.50 11.62
N ASP A 94 10.00 -15.71 10.35
CA ASP A 94 10.89 -15.42 9.23
C ASP A 94 10.99 -13.90 9.00
N LEU A 95 12.22 -13.41 9.18
CA LEU A 95 12.63 -12.01 9.03
C LEU A 95 13.13 -11.67 7.64
N SER A 96 13.28 -12.66 6.75
CA SER A 96 13.83 -12.43 5.43
C SER A 96 12.95 -11.49 4.63
N VAL A 97 13.60 -10.46 4.09
CA VAL A 97 12.99 -9.53 3.15
C VAL A 97 13.06 -10.15 1.78
N LYS A 98 11.91 -10.45 1.19
CA LYS A 98 11.85 -10.86 -0.22
C LYS A 98 12.22 -9.64 -1.06
N SER A 99 13.31 -9.74 -1.83
CA SER A 99 13.65 -8.73 -2.83
C SER A 99 12.45 -8.55 -3.78
N LYS A 100 12.00 -7.31 -3.92
CA LYS A 100 11.04 -6.90 -4.93
C LYS A 100 11.85 -6.20 -6.01
N PRO A 101 12.33 -6.92 -7.04
CA PRO A 101 13.12 -6.29 -8.08
C PRO A 101 12.30 -5.18 -8.73
N THR A 102 12.96 -4.06 -9.00
CA THR A 102 12.41 -3.00 -9.83
C THR A 102 12.34 -3.49 -11.28
N MET A 103 11.29 -3.09 -12.00
CA MET A 103 11.17 -3.37 -13.43
C MET A 103 12.37 -2.81 -14.18
N SER A 104 12.98 -3.63 -15.05
CA SER A 104 14.07 -3.18 -15.93
C SER A 104 13.54 -2.43 -17.15
N VAL A 105 14.43 -1.79 -17.92
CA VAL A 105 14.06 -1.13 -19.18
C VAL A 105 13.59 -2.17 -20.20
N GLU A 106 14.23 -3.34 -20.21
CA GLU A 106 13.89 -4.48 -21.06
C GLU A 106 12.50 -5.03 -20.75
N ASP A 107 12.14 -5.12 -19.46
CA ASP A 107 10.80 -5.51 -19.03
C ASP A 107 9.75 -4.48 -19.49
N LEU A 108 10.03 -3.18 -19.33
CA LEU A 108 9.15 -2.12 -19.79
C LEU A 108 8.94 -2.22 -21.31
N LEU A 109 10.01 -2.36 -22.09
CA LEU A 109 9.91 -2.52 -23.56
C LEU A 109 9.09 -3.75 -23.94
N SER A 110 9.27 -4.86 -23.22
CA SER A 110 8.52 -6.10 -23.45
C SER A 110 7.03 -5.92 -23.19
N ILE A 111 6.67 -5.23 -22.11
CA ILE A 111 5.28 -4.91 -21.77
C ILE A 111 4.66 -3.97 -22.81
N LEU A 112 5.37 -2.91 -23.22
CA LEU A 112 4.89 -1.97 -24.23
C LEU A 112 4.71 -2.66 -25.60
N HIS A 113 5.65 -3.54 -25.97
CA HIS A 113 5.57 -4.32 -27.20
C HIS A 113 4.38 -5.28 -27.18
N TYR A 114 4.19 -6.01 -26.08
CA TYR A 114 3.04 -6.89 -25.92
C TYR A 114 1.73 -6.11 -26.06
N HIS A 115 1.59 -5.01 -25.33
CA HIS A 115 0.40 -4.15 -25.35
C HIS A 115 0.08 -3.60 -26.75
N TRP A 116 1.09 -3.25 -27.55
CA TRP A 116 0.86 -2.65 -28.87
C TRP A 116 0.73 -3.67 -30.00
N CYS A 117 1.48 -4.77 -29.95
CA CYS A 117 1.65 -5.67 -31.09
C CYS A 117 0.97 -7.02 -30.91
N LEU A 118 0.76 -7.47 -29.67
CA LEU A 118 0.36 -8.86 -29.38
C LEU A 118 -0.96 -8.97 -28.62
N ASP A 119 -1.34 -7.95 -27.85
CA ASP A 119 -2.56 -7.99 -27.06
C ASP A 119 -3.80 -7.91 -27.97
N THR A 120 -4.54 -9.03 -28.05
CA THR A 120 -5.80 -9.14 -28.79
C THR A 120 -7.01 -9.05 -27.85
N SER A 121 -6.81 -8.66 -26.59
CA SER A 121 -7.90 -8.52 -25.62
C SER A 121 -8.89 -7.45 -26.08
N PRO A 122 -10.20 -7.71 -26.03
CA PRO A 122 -11.18 -6.72 -26.44
C PRO A 122 -11.18 -5.54 -25.47
N VAL A 123 -10.84 -4.35 -25.97
CA VAL A 123 -11.00 -3.10 -25.23
C VAL A 123 -12.37 -2.49 -25.54
N PRO A 124 -13.10 -1.95 -24.54
CA PRO A 124 -14.40 -1.31 -24.81
C PRO A 124 -14.30 -0.12 -25.77
N HIS A 125 -13.13 0.53 -25.83
CA HIS A 125 -12.83 1.61 -26.76
C HIS A 125 -11.33 1.66 -27.02
N GLU A 126 -10.93 1.81 -28.29
CA GLU A 126 -9.52 1.93 -28.73
C GLU A 126 -8.73 3.06 -28.04
N ARG A 127 -9.41 4.08 -27.50
CA ARG A 127 -8.79 5.15 -26.73
C ARG A 127 -8.07 4.60 -25.50
N TYR A 128 -8.58 3.53 -24.90
CA TYR A 128 -7.96 2.92 -23.73
C TYR A 128 -6.61 2.27 -24.06
N THR A 129 -6.41 1.79 -25.29
CA THR A 129 -5.12 1.27 -25.76
C THR A 129 -4.06 2.37 -25.70
N VAL A 130 -4.37 3.58 -26.19
CA VAL A 130 -3.44 4.72 -26.15
C VAL A 130 -3.23 5.23 -24.73
N GLN A 131 -4.31 5.33 -23.94
CA GLN A 131 -4.24 5.84 -22.57
C GLN A 131 -3.47 4.90 -21.63
N LEU A 132 -3.63 3.59 -21.76
CA LEU A 132 -2.93 2.61 -20.93
C LEU A 132 -1.41 2.67 -21.19
N LEU A 133 -1.00 2.78 -22.45
CA LEU A 133 0.41 2.95 -22.82
C LEU A 133 1.00 4.21 -22.19
N LEU A 134 0.30 5.34 -22.28
CA LEU A 134 0.72 6.60 -21.66
C LEU A 134 0.86 6.44 -20.13
N LEU A 135 -0.10 5.81 -19.47
CA LEU A 135 -0.04 5.58 -18.02
C LEU A 135 1.14 4.68 -17.63
N MET A 136 1.43 3.62 -18.39
CA MET A 136 2.60 2.77 -18.14
C MET A 136 3.90 3.59 -18.21
N LEU A 137 4.06 4.42 -19.25
CA LEU A 137 5.20 5.32 -19.41
C LEU A 137 5.29 6.32 -18.25
N MET A 138 4.19 6.99 -17.91
CA MET A 138 4.13 7.92 -16.78
C MET A 138 4.57 7.24 -15.47
N THR A 139 4.03 6.06 -15.15
CA THR A 139 4.43 5.32 -13.94
C THR A 139 5.90 4.91 -13.95
N ALA A 140 6.46 4.55 -15.12
CA ALA A 140 7.84 4.13 -15.24
C ALA A 140 8.83 5.30 -15.10
N TYR A 141 8.53 6.45 -15.72
CA TYR A 141 9.43 7.60 -15.73
C TYR A 141 9.30 8.52 -14.52
N THR A 142 8.11 8.64 -13.92
CA THR A 142 7.90 9.50 -12.74
C THR A 142 7.87 8.70 -11.45
N SER A 143 7.96 7.37 -11.51
CA SER A 143 7.78 6.46 -10.37
C SER A 143 6.46 6.69 -9.61
N SER A 144 5.49 7.33 -10.25
CA SER A 144 4.20 7.63 -9.67
C SER A 144 3.38 6.37 -9.47
N ARG A 145 2.68 6.30 -8.33
CA ARG A 145 1.70 5.23 -8.09
C ARG A 145 0.56 5.39 -9.09
N PRO A 146 -0.02 4.30 -9.64
CA PRO A 146 -1.17 4.41 -10.53
C PRO A 146 -2.30 5.26 -9.96
N GLY A 147 -2.59 5.11 -8.65
CA GLY A 147 -3.62 5.89 -7.96
C GLY A 147 -3.36 7.40 -7.81
N ALA A 148 -2.18 7.89 -8.20
CA ALA A 148 -1.89 9.33 -8.30
C ALA A 148 -2.15 9.86 -9.71
N LEU A 149 -2.02 9.01 -10.73
CA LEU A 149 -2.29 9.35 -12.14
C LEU A 149 -3.77 9.19 -12.50
N ILE A 150 -4.41 8.15 -11.97
CA ILE A 150 -5.83 7.85 -12.15
C ILE A 150 -6.53 7.79 -10.80
N GLU A 151 -7.82 8.10 -10.79
CA GLU A 151 -8.60 8.09 -9.56
C GLU A 151 -8.54 6.70 -8.89
N SER A 152 -8.02 6.66 -7.67
CA SER A 152 -7.89 5.41 -6.93
C SER A 152 -9.24 4.93 -6.40
N GLY A 153 -9.41 3.61 -6.24
CA GLY A 153 -10.64 3.03 -5.70
C GLY A 153 -10.98 3.50 -4.26
N CYS A 154 -9.99 3.93 -3.48
CA CYS A 154 -10.19 4.50 -2.14
C CYS A 154 -10.59 5.98 -2.15
N ALA A 155 -10.42 6.67 -3.28
CA ALA A 155 -10.78 8.07 -3.48
C ALA A 155 -11.87 8.22 -4.57
N ARG A 156 -12.66 7.17 -4.83
CA ARG A 156 -13.65 7.16 -5.90
C ARG A 156 -14.66 8.31 -5.74
N GLY A 157 -14.86 9.09 -6.80
CA GLY A 157 -15.74 10.26 -6.82
C GLY A 157 -15.13 11.53 -6.23
N SER A 158 -13.88 11.51 -5.75
CA SER A 158 -13.17 12.71 -5.29
C SER A 158 -12.60 13.52 -6.45
N ASN A 159 -12.44 12.89 -7.62
CA ASN A 159 -11.71 13.42 -8.77
C ASN A 159 -10.24 13.77 -8.42
N ASP A 160 -9.68 13.10 -7.42
CA ASP A 160 -8.28 13.21 -7.01
C ASP A 160 -7.41 12.29 -7.88
N ALA A 161 -6.84 12.89 -8.93
CA ALA A 161 -6.03 12.27 -9.97
C ALA A 161 -5.28 13.36 -10.75
N LEU A 162 -4.28 12.97 -11.53
CA LEU A 162 -3.57 13.88 -12.45
C LEU A 162 -4.54 14.56 -13.42
N ARG A 163 -4.51 15.89 -13.48
CA ARG A 163 -5.31 16.70 -14.41
C ARG A 163 -4.40 17.41 -15.40
N TYR A 164 -4.97 17.87 -16.52
CA TYR A 164 -4.23 18.63 -17.53
C TYR A 164 -3.50 19.86 -16.98
N ARG A 165 -4.12 20.56 -16.03
CA ARG A 165 -3.51 21.74 -15.38
C ARG A 165 -2.26 21.41 -14.54
N ASP A 166 -2.07 20.14 -14.19
CA ASP A 166 -0.97 19.68 -13.35
C ASP A 166 0.26 19.26 -14.19
N VAL A 167 0.13 19.26 -15.53
CA VAL A 167 1.21 18.95 -16.48
C VAL A 167 1.71 20.25 -17.11
N VAL A 168 3.02 20.51 -16.97
CA VAL A 168 3.69 21.64 -17.60
C VAL A 168 4.76 21.13 -18.54
N LEU A 169 4.70 21.56 -19.80
CA LEU A 169 5.72 21.26 -20.80
C LEU A 169 6.65 22.46 -20.94
N ARG A 170 7.96 22.24 -20.80
CA ARG A 170 8.99 23.26 -20.97
C ARG A 170 9.97 22.84 -22.06
N VAL A 171 10.39 23.80 -22.86
CA VAL A 171 11.50 23.61 -23.79
C VAL A 171 12.73 24.23 -23.16
N ILE A 172 13.79 23.45 -22.96
CA ILE A 172 15.06 23.89 -22.39
C ILE A 172 16.21 23.57 -23.34
N PRO A 173 17.30 24.35 -23.37
CA PRO A 173 18.51 23.97 -24.08
C PRO A 173 19.05 22.65 -23.55
N ASN A 174 19.51 21.76 -24.44
CA ASN A 174 20.14 20.52 -24.01
C ASN A 174 21.49 20.85 -23.36
N PRO A 175 21.74 20.47 -22.09
CA PRO A 175 22.99 20.75 -21.42
C PRO A 175 24.21 20.07 -22.07
N GLU A 176 24.00 18.96 -22.78
CA GLU A 176 25.06 18.22 -23.49
C GLU A 176 25.26 18.71 -24.93
N GLN A 177 24.23 19.29 -25.55
CA GLN A 177 24.22 19.73 -26.96
C GLN A 177 23.49 21.07 -27.09
N PRO A 178 24.15 22.21 -26.82
CA PRO A 178 23.49 23.52 -26.73
C PRO A 178 22.77 23.98 -28.01
N ASP A 179 23.10 23.39 -29.16
CA ASP A 179 22.43 23.59 -30.45
C ASP A 179 21.06 22.88 -30.54
N ARG A 180 20.74 22.01 -29.58
CA ARG A 180 19.49 21.26 -29.50
C ARG A 180 18.67 21.66 -28.29
N HIS A 181 17.35 21.54 -28.45
CA HIS A 181 16.40 21.79 -27.38
C HIS A 181 15.79 20.46 -26.92
N VAL A 182 15.53 20.34 -25.61
CA VAL A 182 14.85 19.20 -24.99
C VAL A 182 13.48 19.67 -24.50
N LEU A 183 12.46 18.86 -24.77
CA LEU A 183 11.15 19.02 -24.16
C LEU A 183 11.13 18.28 -22.82
N VAL A 184 10.92 18.99 -21.74
CA VAL A 184 10.77 18.44 -20.39
C VAL A 184 9.30 18.53 -19.99
N MET A 185 8.79 17.43 -19.47
CA MET A 185 7.47 17.38 -18.84
C MET A 185 7.67 17.43 -17.32
N GLU A 186 7.07 18.42 -16.69
CA GLU A 186 6.98 18.56 -15.24
C GLU A 186 5.55 18.21 -14.81
N ASP A 187 5.41 17.27 -13.88
CA ASP A 187 4.14 16.87 -13.30
C ASP A 187 4.06 17.30 -11.83
N ASN A 188 3.11 18.18 -11.51
CA ASN A 188 2.84 18.62 -10.14
C ASN A 188 1.87 17.68 -9.44
N ILE A 189 2.25 16.41 -9.35
CA ILE A 189 1.46 15.40 -8.63
C ILE A 189 1.70 15.59 -7.14
N TYR A 190 0.66 16.01 -6.41
CA TYR A 190 0.71 16.02 -4.95
C TYR A 190 0.76 14.56 -4.47
N ILE A 191 1.85 14.18 -3.80
CA ILE A 191 1.98 12.87 -3.15
C ILE A 191 1.48 13.05 -1.70
N PRO A 192 0.25 12.63 -1.34
CA PRO A 192 -0.18 12.61 0.04
C PRO A 192 0.58 11.58 0.90
#